data_AF-A0A812EA12-F1
#
_entry.id   AF-A0A812EA12-F1
#
_cell.length_a   1.000
_cell.length_b   1.000
_cell.length_c   1.000
_cell.angle_alpha   90.00
_cell.angle_beta   90.00
_cell.angle_gamma   90.00
#
_symmetry.space_group_name_H-M   'P 1'
#
loop_
_entity.id
_entity.type
_entity.pdbx_description
1 polymer ?
#
loop_
_entity_poly.entity_id
_entity_poly.type
_entity_poly.pdbx_seq_one_letter_code
_entity_poly.pdbx_strand_id
1 'polypeptide(L)'
;MISLGILDKNWARGLNEKEAEVKFNQILNSQNSATPTPKYVENEKQKKLFQEEINQVKRLHGNEFDLQIKELYHATKAPRNLICSRGLDQRLSTVGLFGRGIYFADDVRKCEQYLYNVKGSAIYKCSVILGDIKEYPDGKADPQLKQEPEKENGDYYDSVKGNMDGFNEYVIYDNRRCLINYRIVLEGTEDEDSDKEDEIAKAEKKEEFMETWKRHMNHLVDSCKHDDEEDAKVEQEIRNIEKIRLEIRMRREMKTGKPLTKLSYNLLREERKKWKSCISKAENKSVLKMKTDREHEIAEEEKKKEVMETWKRHMNYLVDSCKHDDEEDAEVEQEICKIQKIRLEVRMRREMKTGKPLTKLSYDLLREERKEWKSCISKAENKSIIPERR
;
A
#
# COMPACT_ATOMS: atom_id res chain seq x y z
N MET A 1 26.59 36.19 16.83
CA MET A 1 25.73 35.00 16.99
C MET A 1 24.66 35.34 18.00
N ILE A 2 23.47 35.74 17.54
CA ILE A 2 22.33 36.02 18.43
C ILE A 2 21.64 34.69 18.67
N SER A 3 21.53 34.31 19.95
CA SER A 3 20.80 33.14 20.42
C SER A 3 19.35 33.23 19.91
N LEU A 4 18.98 32.37 18.96
CA LEU A 4 17.58 32.10 18.66
C LEU A 4 16.99 31.46 19.91
N GLY A 5 16.35 32.29 20.73
CA GLY A 5 15.62 31.88 21.92
C GLY A 5 14.79 30.66 21.57
N ILE A 6 15.16 29.55 22.17
CA ILE A 6 14.43 28.29 22.14
C ILE A 6 13.02 28.65 22.62
N LEU A 7 12.06 28.67 21.69
CA LEU A 7 10.64 28.60 22.03
C LEU A 7 10.51 27.47 23.03
N ASP A 8 10.13 27.84 24.25
CA ASP A 8 10.14 26.99 25.41
C ASP A 8 9.43 25.68 25.08
N LYS A 9 10.12 24.54 25.22
CA LYS A 9 9.56 23.22 24.94
C LYS A 9 8.31 22.94 25.80
N ASN A 10 8.09 23.75 26.84
CA ASN A 10 6.90 23.74 27.68
C ASN A 10 5.63 24.31 27.02
N TRP A 11 5.71 25.07 25.93
CA TRP A 11 4.51 25.56 25.23
C TRP A 11 3.65 24.41 24.64
N ALA A 12 4.27 23.29 24.27
CA ALA A 12 3.63 22.31 23.39
C ALA A 12 3.11 21.02 24.05
N ARG A 13 3.44 20.67 25.31
CA ARG A 13 3.34 19.24 25.71
C ARG A 13 2.79 18.85 27.09
N GLY A 14 2.12 19.70 27.87
CA GLY A 14 1.52 19.13 29.10
C GLY A 14 0.49 19.91 29.89
N LEU A 15 0.45 21.24 29.77
CA LEU A 15 -0.45 22.06 30.61
C LEU A 15 -1.83 22.35 29.99
N ASN A 16 -2.03 22.07 28.71
CA ASN A 16 -3.18 22.65 27.99
C ASN A 16 -4.37 21.74 27.68
N GLU A 17 -4.29 20.41 27.83
CA GLU A 17 -5.45 19.57 27.47
C GLU A 17 -6.59 19.72 28.49
N LYS A 18 -6.27 19.61 29.79
CA LYS A 18 -7.23 19.89 30.87
C LYS A 18 -7.68 21.35 30.90
N GLU A 19 -6.80 22.31 30.61
CA GLU A 19 -7.21 23.72 30.53
C GLU A 19 -8.09 24.01 29.32
N ALA A 20 -7.81 23.38 28.17
CA ALA A 20 -8.65 23.47 26.99
C ALA A 20 -10.01 22.84 27.28
N GLU A 21 -10.03 21.66 27.89
CA GLU A 21 -11.25 20.99 28.35
C GLU A 21 -12.03 21.87 29.33
N VAL A 22 -11.40 22.44 30.36
CA VAL A 22 -12.05 23.32 31.34
C VAL A 22 -12.60 24.57 30.67
N LYS A 23 -11.83 25.28 29.85
CA LYS A 23 -12.30 26.49 29.13
C LYS A 23 -13.44 26.17 28.18
N PHE A 24 -13.37 25.03 27.51
CA PHE A 24 -14.38 24.61 26.56
C PHE A 24 -15.67 24.17 27.26
N ASN A 25 -15.55 23.37 28.33
CA ASN A 25 -16.66 22.99 29.20
C ASN A 25 -17.30 24.20 29.88
N GLN A 26 -16.52 25.21 30.29
CA GLN A 26 -17.07 26.46 30.85
C GLN A 26 -18.00 27.18 29.85
N ILE A 27 -17.70 27.12 28.55
CA ILE A 27 -18.53 27.75 27.53
C ILE A 27 -19.78 26.90 27.23
N LEU A 28 -19.63 25.58 27.13
CA LEU A 28 -20.73 24.67 26.72
C LEU A 28 -21.65 24.21 27.85
N ASN A 29 -21.19 24.17 29.10
CA ASN A 29 -22.01 23.74 30.25
C ASN A 29 -23.24 24.63 30.50
N SER A 30 -23.40 25.74 29.77
CA SER A 30 -24.62 26.56 29.80
C SER A 30 -25.81 25.94 29.04
N GLN A 31 -25.62 24.89 28.21
CA GLN A 31 -26.65 24.44 27.26
C GLN A 31 -27.12 22.98 27.34
N ASN A 32 -26.85 22.25 28.44
CA ASN A 32 -27.18 20.81 28.56
C ASN A 32 -26.63 19.95 27.39
N SER A 33 -25.60 20.42 26.69
CA SER A 33 -24.97 19.68 25.60
C SER A 33 -24.05 18.60 26.16
N ALA A 34 -23.92 17.52 25.39
CA ALA A 34 -22.90 16.49 25.51
C ALA A 34 -21.51 17.01 25.94
N THR A 35 -20.77 16.21 26.71
CA THR A 35 -19.43 16.60 27.19
C THR A 35 -18.42 16.52 26.04
N PRO A 36 -17.86 17.65 25.60
CA PRO A 36 -16.92 17.68 24.49
C PRO A 36 -15.58 17.03 24.86
N THR A 37 -15.05 16.19 23.97
CA THR A 37 -13.76 15.52 24.20
C THR A 37 -12.69 16.13 23.27
N PRO A 38 -11.80 17.00 23.77
CA PRO A 38 -10.68 17.48 22.98
C PRO A 38 -9.69 16.33 22.74
N LYS A 39 -9.19 16.22 21.51
CA LYS A 39 -8.13 15.29 21.08
C LYS A 39 -7.01 16.10 20.46
N TYR A 40 -5.80 15.99 20.99
CA TYR A 40 -4.62 16.66 20.42
C TYR A 40 -4.33 16.17 18.98
N VAL A 41 -3.92 17.09 18.10
CA VAL A 41 -3.57 16.79 16.70
C VAL A 41 -2.07 17.02 16.50
N GLU A 42 -1.32 15.94 16.24
CA GLU A 42 0.11 16.05 15.92
C GLU A 42 0.33 16.13 14.40
N ASN A 43 0.72 17.30 13.91
CA ASN A 43 1.15 17.50 12.52
C ASN A 43 2.45 18.32 12.46
N GLU A 44 3.59 17.60 12.49
CA GLU A 44 4.93 18.22 12.48
C GLU A 44 5.20 19.05 11.21
N LYS A 45 4.62 18.65 10.07
CA LYS A 45 4.77 19.41 8.82
C LYS A 45 4.07 20.77 8.92
N GLN A 46 2.82 20.80 9.38
CA GLN A 46 2.08 22.04 9.57
C GLN A 46 2.75 22.93 10.62
N LYS A 47 3.20 22.35 11.73
CA LYS A 47 3.95 23.07 12.77
C LYS A 47 5.21 23.74 12.24
N LYS A 48 5.95 23.05 11.38
CA LYS A 48 7.12 23.63 10.70
C LYS A 48 6.75 24.80 9.80
N LEU A 49 5.72 24.64 8.96
CA LEU A 49 5.24 25.71 8.06
C LEU A 49 4.76 26.94 8.84
N PHE A 50 4.04 26.72 9.95
CA PHE A 50 3.59 27.78 10.85
C PHE A 50 4.77 28.54 11.46
N GLN A 51 5.81 27.84 11.90
CA GLN A 51 7.02 28.47 12.43
C GLN A 51 7.81 29.24 11.36
N GLU A 52 7.86 28.72 10.13
CA GLU A 52 8.45 29.41 8.98
C GLU A 52 7.70 30.71 8.67
N GLU A 53 6.36 30.70 8.75
CA GLU A 53 5.51 31.88 8.56
C GLU A 53 5.73 32.92 9.68
N ILE A 54 5.80 32.49 10.95
CA ILE A 54 6.19 33.39 12.07
C ILE A 54 7.50 34.12 11.76
N ASN A 55 8.50 33.38 11.28
CA ASN A 55 9.80 33.96 10.93
C ASN A 55 9.74 34.84 9.68
N GLN A 56 8.84 34.55 8.74
CA GLN A 56 8.59 35.37 7.56
C GLN A 56 7.96 36.71 7.95
N VAL A 57 6.88 36.70 8.73
CA VAL A 57 6.20 37.93 9.18
C VAL A 57 7.14 38.81 10.00
N LYS A 58 7.92 38.24 10.93
CA LYS A 58 8.94 38.99 11.68
C LYS A 58 10.04 39.59 10.81
N ARG A 59 10.41 38.94 9.70
CA ARG A 59 11.39 39.52 8.75
C ARG A 59 10.81 40.69 7.97
N LEU A 60 9.52 40.66 7.66
CA LEU A 60 8.84 41.71 6.90
C LEU A 60 8.54 42.95 7.77
N HIS A 61 8.05 42.74 8.99
CA HIS A 61 7.60 43.84 9.86
C HIS A 61 8.59 44.23 10.96
N GLY A 62 9.66 43.44 11.16
CA GLY A 62 10.62 43.61 12.24
C GLY A 62 10.39 42.65 13.41
N ASN A 63 11.44 42.39 14.18
CA ASN A 63 11.41 41.39 15.27
C ASN A 63 10.51 41.78 16.45
N GLU A 64 10.22 43.08 16.61
CA GLU A 64 9.35 43.64 17.66
C GLU A 64 7.88 43.68 17.24
N PHE A 65 7.56 43.30 16.00
CA PHE A 65 6.18 43.28 15.52
C PHE A 65 5.34 42.26 16.30
N ASP A 66 4.19 42.70 16.79
CA ASP A 66 3.21 41.83 17.43
C ASP A 66 2.47 41.00 16.37
N LEU A 67 2.71 39.70 16.39
CA LEU A 67 2.09 38.75 15.46
C LEU A 67 0.61 38.51 15.75
N GLN A 68 0.11 38.96 16.91
CA GLN A 68 -1.26 38.73 17.37
C GLN A 68 -1.70 37.27 17.24
N ILE A 69 -0.86 36.33 17.69
CA ILE A 69 -1.21 34.90 17.64
C ILE A 69 -2.32 34.62 18.64
N LYS A 70 -3.49 34.19 18.15
CA LYS A 70 -4.67 33.87 18.97
C LYS A 70 -5.05 32.41 18.86
N GLU A 71 -5.64 31.89 19.94
CA GLU A 71 -6.32 30.60 19.93
C GLU A 71 -7.78 30.82 19.51
N LEU A 72 -8.15 30.31 18.34
CA LEU A 72 -9.49 30.47 17.75
C LEU A 72 -10.09 29.12 17.36
N TYR A 73 -11.39 29.11 17.09
CA TYR A 73 -12.17 27.92 16.74
C TYR A 73 -12.54 27.91 15.26
N HIS A 74 -12.45 26.74 14.63
CA HIS A 74 -12.84 26.51 13.24
C HIS A 74 -13.78 25.31 13.16
N ALA A 75 -14.99 25.52 12.64
CA ALA A 75 -15.94 24.45 12.39
C ALA A 75 -15.81 23.96 10.95
N THR A 76 -15.72 22.64 10.75
CA THR A 76 -15.70 22.09 9.39
C THR A 76 -16.40 20.74 9.29
N LYS A 77 -16.91 20.50 8.07
CA LYS A 77 -17.50 19.24 7.62
C LYS A 77 -16.51 18.41 6.78
N ALA A 78 -15.32 18.96 6.56
CA ALA A 78 -14.29 18.27 5.80
C ALA A 78 -13.82 17.02 6.56
N PRO A 79 -13.50 15.94 5.84
CA PRO A 79 -13.00 14.71 6.44
C PRO A 79 -11.78 14.95 7.34
N ARG A 80 -11.76 14.33 8.51
CA ARG A 80 -10.71 14.50 9.51
C ARG A 80 -9.32 14.24 8.94
N ASN A 81 -9.16 13.17 8.17
CA ASN A 81 -7.89 12.79 7.56
C ASN A 81 -7.31 13.90 6.68
N LEU A 82 -8.15 14.59 5.91
CA LEU A 82 -7.73 15.69 5.03
C LEU A 82 -7.20 16.87 5.87
N ILE A 83 -7.96 17.25 6.89
CA ILE A 83 -7.65 18.38 7.76
C ILE A 83 -6.41 18.11 8.62
N CYS A 84 -6.33 16.93 9.25
CA CYS A 84 -5.21 16.58 10.11
C CYS A 84 -3.91 16.35 9.32
N SER A 85 -3.95 15.88 8.08
CA SER A 85 -2.74 15.65 7.28
C SER A 85 -2.27 16.89 6.53
N ARG A 86 -3.19 17.68 5.94
CA ARG A 86 -2.86 18.81 5.06
C ARG A 86 -3.01 20.17 5.73
N GLY A 87 -3.66 20.25 6.88
CA GLY A 87 -4.09 21.50 7.50
C GLY A 87 -5.38 22.03 6.88
N LEU A 88 -5.73 23.28 7.23
CA LEU A 88 -6.84 24.00 6.62
C LEU A 88 -6.42 24.57 5.27
N ASP A 89 -7.31 24.54 4.28
CA ASP A 89 -7.03 25.00 2.92
C ASP A 89 -8.12 25.95 2.44
N GLN A 90 -7.76 27.22 2.22
CA GLN A 90 -8.69 28.25 1.76
C GLN A 90 -9.38 27.90 0.43
N ARG A 91 -8.75 27.07 -0.40
CA ARG A 91 -9.32 26.65 -1.70
C ARG A 91 -10.52 25.73 -1.52
N LEU A 92 -10.64 25.09 -0.36
CA LEU A 92 -11.75 24.23 0.03
C LEU A 92 -12.82 24.99 0.83
N SER A 93 -12.56 26.23 1.22
CA SER A 93 -13.52 27.07 1.93
C SER A 93 -14.65 27.54 1.02
N THR A 94 -15.86 27.58 1.58
CA THR A 94 -16.99 28.29 0.96
C THR A 94 -16.78 29.80 1.06
N VAL A 95 -17.35 30.55 0.11
CA VAL A 95 -17.33 32.02 0.18
C VAL A 95 -18.19 32.46 1.36
N GLY A 96 -17.63 33.24 2.27
CA GLY A 96 -18.33 33.83 3.40
C GLY A 96 -18.49 35.34 3.26
N LEU A 97 -18.80 36.02 4.36
CA LEU A 97 -19.09 37.45 4.40
C LEU A 97 -17.86 38.33 4.12
N PHE A 98 -16.68 37.85 4.49
CA PHE A 98 -15.39 38.49 4.22
C PHE A 98 -14.62 37.72 3.14
N GLY A 99 -15.33 37.21 2.13
CA GLY A 99 -14.72 36.57 0.96
C GLY A 99 -14.32 35.10 1.16
N ARG A 100 -13.41 34.63 0.30
CA ARG A 100 -12.94 33.23 0.27
C ARG A 100 -11.63 33.09 1.05
N GLY A 101 -11.74 32.85 2.35
CA GLY A 101 -10.61 32.56 3.24
C GLY A 101 -10.93 31.44 4.24
N ILE A 102 -10.07 31.25 5.23
CA ILE A 102 -10.29 30.30 6.33
C ILE A 102 -10.88 31.09 7.52
N TYR A 103 -12.11 30.78 7.88
CA TYR A 103 -12.87 31.48 8.92
C TYR A 103 -12.62 30.88 10.29
N PHE A 104 -12.47 31.74 11.29
CA PHE A 104 -12.34 31.37 12.69
C PHE A 104 -13.27 32.23 13.53
N ALA A 105 -13.71 31.69 14.66
CA ALA A 105 -14.44 32.42 15.69
C ALA A 105 -13.65 32.42 17.00
N ASP A 106 -13.78 33.49 17.80
CA ASP A 106 -13.29 33.48 19.18
C ASP A 106 -14.23 32.76 20.16
N ASP A 107 -15.47 32.49 19.73
CA ASP A 107 -16.50 31.79 20.49
C ASP A 107 -16.91 30.47 19.81
N VAL A 108 -16.83 29.36 20.56
CA VAL A 108 -17.27 28.04 20.08
C VAL A 108 -18.76 28.01 19.71
N ARG A 109 -19.62 28.79 20.37
CA ARG A 109 -21.07 28.78 20.11
C ARG A 109 -21.38 29.19 18.67
N LYS A 110 -20.54 30.06 18.08
CA LYS A 110 -20.62 30.40 16.66
C LYS A 110 -20.28 29.19 15.78
N CYS A 111 -19.23 28.44 16.14
CA CYS A 111 -18.84 27.22 15.44
C CYS A 111 -19.92 26.12 15.46
N GLU A 112 -20.62 25.94 16.59
CA GLU A 112 -21.69 24.94 16.71
C GLU A 112 -22.83 25.15 15.71
N GLN A 113 -23.16 26.41 15.40
CA GLN A 113 -24.19 26.75 14.41
C GLN A 113 -23.90 26.14 13.02
N TYR A 114 -22.64 25.92 12.68
CA TYR A 114 -22.23 25.32 11.39
C TYR A 114 -22.31 23.79 11.36
N LEU A 115 -22.38 23.15 12.54
CA LEU A 115 -22.28 21.70 12.67
C LEU A 115 -23.63 20.99 12.85
N TYR A 116 -24.72 21.74 12.96
CA TYR A 116 -26.06 21.19 13.18
C TYR A 116 -26.41 20.12 12.14
N ASN A 117 -26.72 18.91 12.62
CA ASN A 117 -27.13 17.72 11.85
C ASN A 117 -26.11 17.20 10.81
N VAL A 118 -24.80 17.44 10.99
CA VAL A 118 -23.79 16.89 10.09
C VAL A 118 -22.90 15.87 10.79
N LYS A 119 -23.08 14.60 10.42
CA LYS A 119 -22.17 13.50 10.81
C LYS A 119 -20.74 13.79 10.36
N GLY A 120 -19.76 13.42 11.19
CA GLY A 120 -18.34 13.59 10.89
C GLY A 120 -17.82 15.03 10.97
N SER A 121 -18.67 15.98 11.37
CA SER A 121 -18.24 17.35 11.60
C SER A 121 -17.45 17.49 12.91
N ALA A 122 -16.53 18.46 12.95
CA ALA A 122 -15.71 18.72 14.13
C ALA A 122 -15.41 20.21 14.28
N ILE A 123 -15.15 20.61 15.51
CA ILE A 123 -14.60 21.92 15.85
C ILE A 123 -13.11 21.75 16.09
N TYR A 124 -12.29 22.58 15.48
CA TYR A 124 -10.85 22.60 15.67
C TYR A 124 -10.45 23.84 16.44
N LYS A 125 -9.62 23.68 17.48
CA LYS A 125 -8.96 24.78 18.15
C LYS A 125 -7.58 24.98 17.53
N CYS A 126 -7.31 26.18 17.05
CA CYS A 126 -6.14 26.50 16.25
C CYS A 126 -5.37 27.70 16.82
N SER A 127 -4.04 27.67 16.76
CA SER A 127 -3.23 28.89 16.85
C SER A 127 -3.24 29.59 15.49
N VAL A 128 -3.62 30.86 15.45
CA VAL A 128 -3.78 31.64 14.22
C VAL A 128 -2.94 32.90 14.29
N ILE A 129 -2.09 33.13 13.28
CA ILE A 129 -1.30 34.37 13.13
C ILE A 129 -2.19 35.40 12.47
N LEU A 130 -2.59 36.43 13.21
CA LEU A 130 -3.48 37.47 12.68
C LEU A 130 -2.72 38.69 12.15
N GLY A 131 -1.51 38.96 12.66
CA GLY A 131 -0.68 40.10 12.26
C GLY A 131 -1.42 41.43 12.36
N ASP A 132 -1.28 42.26 11.33
CA ASP A 132 -2.04 43.50 11.17
C ASP A 132 -3.47 43.22 10.63
N ILE A 133 -4.48 43.50 11.46
CA ILE A 133 -5.87 43.09 11.19
C ILE A 133 -6.65 44.24 10.56
N LYS A 134 -7.31 43.99 9.42
CA LYS A 134 -8.38 44.87 8.92
C LYS A 134 -9.66 44.61 9.73
N GLU A 135 -10.02 45.53 10.60
CA GLU A 135 -11.31 45.48 11.30
C GLU A 135 -12.41 46.14 10.45
N TYR A 136 -13.45 45.37 10.12
CA TYR A 136 -14.67 45.87 9.50
C TYR A 136 -15.64 46.35 10.59
N PRO A 137 -16.31 47.49 10.41
CA PRO A 137 -17.39 47.92 11.32
C PRO A 137 -18.52 46.90 11.39
N ASP A 138 -19.24 46.87 12.51
CA ASP A 138 -20.37 45.97 12.72
C ASP A 138 -21.39 46.04 11.56
N GLY A 139 -21.79 44.88 11.06
CA GLY A 139 -22.72 44.76 9.93
C GLY A 139 -22.12 45.12 8.56
N LYS A 140 -20.83 45.44 8.47
CA LYS A 140 -20.11 45.64 7.19
C LYS A 140 -19.27 44.42 6.87
N ALA A 141 -19.25 44.06 5.59
CA ALA A 141 -18.48 42.93 5.09
C ALA A 141 -18.11 43.14 3.61
N ASP A 142 -17.17 42.34 3.12
CA ASP A 142 -16.77 42.32 1.71
C ASP A 142 -16.67 40.86 1.21
N PRO A 143 -17.75 40.32 0.62
CA PRO A 143 -17.79 38.94 0.16
C PRO A 143 -16.98 38.70 -1.13
N GLN A 144 -16.45 39.75 -1.75
CA GLN A 144 -15.67 39.63 -2.99
C GLN A 144 -14.17 39.42 -2.75
N LEU A 145 -13.71 39.50 -1.48
CA LEU A 145 -12.32 39.26 -1.14
C LEU A 145 -11.87 37.85 -1.54
N LYS A 146 -10.69 37.80 -2.14
CA LYS A 146 -9.98 36.55 -2.51
C LYS A 146 -8.60 36.46 -1.87
N GLN A 147 -8.17 37.53 -1.22
CA GLN A 147 -6.90 37.73 -0.53
C GLN A 147 -7.12 38.83 0.52
N GLU A 148 -6.07 39.14 1.28
CA GLU A 148 -6.06 40.21 2.27
C GLU A 148 -6.42 41.57 1.64
N PRO A 149 -7.14 42.46 2.35
CA PRO A 149 -7.40 43.81 1.86
C PRO A 149 -6.12 44.65 1.73
N GLU A 150 -6.10 45.55 0.74
CA GLU A 150 -5.04 46.54 0.56
C GLU A 150 -5.23 47.71 1.55
N LYS A 151 -4.10 48.24 2.05
CA LYS A 151 -4.00 49.43 2.90
C LYS A 151 -3.88 50.69 2.04
N GLU A 152 -4.06 51.86 2.65
CA GLU A 152 -3.91 53.14 1.96
C GLU A 152 -2.50 53.37 1.39
N ASN A 153 -1.47 52.74 1.97
CA ASN A 153 -0.08 52.84 1.52
C ASN A 153 0.31 51.83 0.43
N GLY A 154 -0.63 50.99 -0.04
CA GLY A 154 -0.40 49.93 -1.02
C GLY A 154 0.14 48.61 -0.44
N ASP A 155 0.42 48.55 0.86
CA ASP A 155 0.69 47.28 1.54
C ASP A 155 -0.63 46.51 1.75
N TYR A 156 -0.53 45.26 2.20
CA TYR A 156 -1.69 44.45 2.55
C TYR A 156 -1.83 44.29 4.07
N TYR A 157 -3.06 44.13 4.53
CA TYR A 157 -3.31 43.58 5.86
C TYR A 157 -2.89 42.11 5.92
N ASP A 158 -2.87 41.54 7.11
CA ASP A 158 -2.52 40.14 7.35
C ASP A 158 -3.74 39.24 7.54
N SER A 159 -4.83 39.82 8.03
CA SER A 159 -6.10 39.14 8.25
C SER A 159 -7.25 40.14 8.29
N VAL A 160 -8.47 39.60 8.33
CA VAL A 160 -9.70 40.39 8.48
C VAL A 160 -10.39 40.00 9.77
N LYS A 161 -11.01 40.97 10.45
CA LYS A 161 -11.94 40.76 11.55
C LYS A 161 -13.25 41.48 11.26
N GLY A 162 -14.37 40.88 11.62
CA GLY A 162 -15.66 41.57 11.64
C GLY A 162 -16.65 40.93 12.59
N ASN A 163 -17.80 41.58 12.75
CA ASN A 163 -18.88 41.15 13.63
C ASN A 163 -20.23 41.37 12.94
N MET A 164 -20.94 40.28 12.62
CA MET A 164 -22.18 40.34 11.84
C MET A 164 -23.42 39.99 12.66
N ASP A 165 -23.28 39.10 13.63
CA ASP A 165 -24.37 38.57 14.46
C ASP A 165 -24.01 38.53 15.95
N GLY A 166 -23.12 39.44 16.38
CA GLY A 166 -22.66 39.52 17.77
C GLY A 166 -21.45 38.65 18.08
N PHE A 167 -20.99 37.83 17.13
CA PHE A 167 -19.77 37.03 17.26
C PHE A 167 -18.65 37.61 16.40
N ASN A 168 -17.42 37.65 16.93
CA ASN A 168 -16.28 38.07 16.14
C ASN A 168 -15.81 36.92 15.25
N GLU A 169 -15.68 37.21 13.97
CA GLU A 169 -15.13 36.30 12.98
C GLU A 169 -13.79 36.85 12.49
N TYR A 170 -12.82 35.95 12.34
CA TYR A 170 -11.49 36.24 11.85
C TYR A 170 -11.25 35.44 10.58
N VAL A 171 -10.62 36.04 9.57
CA VAL A 171 -10.35 35.39 8.29
C VAL A 171 -8.89 35.58 7.89
N ILE A 172 -8.23 34.48 7.56
CA ILE A 172 -6.89 34.47 6.95
C ILE A 172 -6.98 33.92 5.52
N TYR A 173 -6.05 34.34 4.66
CA TYR A 173 -5.98 33.90 3.26
C TYR A 173 -4.68 33.15 2.92
N ASP A 174 -3.86 32.82 3.93
CA ASP A 174 -2.73 31.91 3.80
C ASP A 174 -2.88 30.72 4.76
N ASN A 175 -2.85 29.51 4.20
CA ASN A 175 -2.95 28.25 4.93
C ASN A 175 -1.86 28.10 6.00
N ARG A 176 -0.67 28.70 5.80
CA ARG A 176 0.48 28.62 6.71
C ARG A 176 0.28 29.42 8.00
N ARG A 177 -0.71 30.32 8.03
CA ARG A 177 -1.04 31.18 9.19
C ARG A 177 -1.91 30.50 10.24
N CYS A 178 -2.20 29.22 10.10
CA CYS A 178 -2.90 28.45 11.12
C CYS A 178 -2.20 27.12 11.45
N LEU A 179 -2.22 26.77 12.74
CA LEU A 179 -1.80 25.48 13.27
C LEU A 179 -2.97 24.87 14.03
N ILE A 180 -3.35 23.65 13.68
CA ILE A 180 -4.40 22.92 14.38
C ILE A 180 -3.79 22.29 15.64
N ASN A 181 -4.30 22.67 16.82
CA ASN A 181 -3.81 22.14 18.09
C ASN A 181 -4.68 20.98 18.58
N TYR A 182 -6.01 21.17 18.54
CA TYR A 182 -6.97 20.21 19.06
C TYR A 182 -8.14 20.02 18.08
N ARG A 183 -8.62 18.78 17.99
CA ARG A 183 -9.92 18.43 17.43
C ARG A 183 -10.90 18.21 18.58
N ILE A 184 -12.07 18.80 18.50
CA ILE A 184 -13.10 18.72 19.51
C ILE A 184 -14.32 18.06 18.90
N VAL A 185 -14.69 16.92 19.45
CA VAL A 185 -15.82 16.09 19.00
C VAL A 185 -16.96 16.27 19.98
N LEU A 186 -18.16 16.56 19.47
CA LEU A 186 -19.38 16.63 20.25
C LEU A 186 -19.97 15.22 20.37
N GLU A 187 -20.36 14.77 21.58
CA GLU A 187 -20.91 13.40 21.75
C GLU A 187 -22.16 13.20 20.88
N GLY A 188 -22.36 11.96 20.42
CA GLY A 188 -23.44 11.61 19.48
C GLY A 188 -23.06 11.74 18.01
N THR A 189 -21.90 12.33 17.69
CA THR A 189 -21.27 12.16 16.38
C THR A 189 -20.36 10.93 16.43
N GLU A 190 -20.87 9.78 15.97
CA GLU A 190 -20.03 8.58 15.83
C GLU A 190 -18.91 8.90 14.85
N ASP A 191 -17.66 8.76 15.31
CA ASP A 191 -16.44 8.82 14.49
C ASP A 191 -16.39 7.53 13.63
N GLU A 192 -17.29 7.39 12.65
CA GLU A 192 -17.30 6.26 11.69
C GLU A 192 -15.97 6.16 10.89
N ASP A 193 -15.12 7.18 10.99
CA ASP A 193 -13.84 7.27 10.30
C ASP A 193 -12.68 6.60 11.06
N SER A 194 -12.79 6.23 12.34
CA SER A 194 -11.64 5.67 13.09
C SER A 194 -11.06 4.42 12.43
N ASP A 195 -11.92 3.55 11.92
CA ASP A 195 -11.50 2.27 11.34
C ASP A 195 -10.98 2.43 9.90
N LYS A 196 -11.53 3.39 9.15
CA LYS A 196 -11.09 3.70 7.78
C LYS A 196 -9.80 4.52 7.76
N GLU A 197 -9.57 5.36 8.77
CA GLU A 197 -8.35 6.16 8.92
C GLU A 197 -7.10 5.30 9.01
N ASP A 198 -7.18 4.20 9.76
CA ASP A 198 -6.08 3.25 9.86
C ASP A 198 -5.76 2.60 8.51
N GLU A 199 -6.75 2.39 7.65
CA GLU A 199 -6.53 1.85 6.31
C GLU A 199 -5.95 2.89 5.33
N ILE A 200 -6.48 4.13 5.35
CA ILE A 200 -5.99 5.21 4.49
C ILE A 200 -4.56 5.60 4.89
N ALA A 201 -4.27 5.73 6.18
CA ALA A 201 -2.92 6.03 6.66
C ALA A 201 -1.93 4.90 6.30
N LYS A 202 -2.37 3.63 6.31
CA LYS A 202 -1.57 2.51 5.79
C LYS A 202 -1.35 2.61 4.28
N ALA A 203 -2.34 3.09 3.52
CA ALA A 203 -2.24 3.27 2.08
C ALA A 203 -1.31 4.43 1.68
N GLU A 204 -1.42 5.59 2.32
CA GLU A 204 -0.55 6.76 2.06
C GLU A 204 0.90 6.47 2.43
N LYS A 205 1.14 5.83 3.59
CA LYS A 205 2.49 5.38 3.98
C LYS A 205 3.06 4.39 2.96
N LYS A 206 2.21 3.52 2.38
CA LYS A 206 2.62 2.58 1.33
C LYS A 206 2.97 3.33 0.03
N GLU A 207 2.26 4.40 -0.32
CA GLU A 207 2.54 5.20 -1.52
C GLU A 207 3.84 6.01 -1.39
N GLU A 208 4.01 6.76 -0.30
CA GLU A 208 5.25 7.51 -0.02
C GLU A 208 6.48 6.58 -0.01
N PHE A 209 6.29 5.39 0.54
CA PHE A 209 7.29 4.33 0.54
C PHE A 209 7.63 3.84 -0.88
N MET A 210 6.61 3.62 -1.73
CA MET A 210 6.83 3.21 -3.12
C MET A 210 7.55 4.29 -3.93
N GLU A 211 7.25 5.57 -3.71
CA GLU A 211 7.97 6.68 -4.37
C GLU A 211 9.43 6.78 -3.91
N THR A 212 9.68 6.61 -2.62
CA THR A 212 11.05 6.55 -2.08
C THR A 212 11.85 5.39 -2.68
N TRP A 213 11.19 4.23 -2.85
CA TRP A 213 11.79 3.07 -3.50
C TRP A 213 12.15 3.33 -4.96
N LYS A 214 11.22 3.90 -5.75
CA LYS A 214 11.48 4.26 -7.15
C LYS A 214 12.69 5.19 -7.26
N ARG A 215 12.78 6.21 -6.39
CA ARG A 215 13.91 7.16 -6.39
C ARG A 215 15.24 6.47 -6.10
N HIS A 216 15.27 5.55 -5.14
CA HIS A 216 16.48 4.78 -4.82
C HIS A 216 16.89 3.85 -5.97
N MET A 217 15.92 3.19 -6.61
CA MET A 217 16.17 2.32 -7.76
C MET A 217 16.73 3.10 -8.95
N ASN A 218 16.18 4.28 -9.26
CA ASN A 218 16.69 5.13 -10.34
C ASN A 218 18.12 5.58 -10.07
N HIS A 219 18.45 5.96 -8.83
CA HIS A 219 19.83 6.32 -8.47
C HIS A 219 20.82 5.16 -8.63
N LEU A 220 20.43 3.93 -8.30
CA LEU A 220 21.26 2.73 -8.52
C LEU A 220 21.50 2.47 -10.02
N VAL A 221 20.51 2.77 -10.86
CA VAL A 221 20.61 2.63 -12.32
C VAL A 221 21.58 3.67 -12.91
N ASP A 222 21.52 4.91 -12.43
CA ASP A 222 22.32 6.03 -12.97
C ASP A 222 23.80 5.98 -12.57
N SER A 223 24.14 5.40 -11.41
CA SER A 223 25.51 5.44 -10.87
C SER A 223 26.54 4.54 -11.56
N CYS A 224 26.16 3.77 -12.59
CA CYS A 224 27.00 2.71 -13.14
C CYS A 224 26.95 2.63 -14.68
N LYS A 225 27.43 3.68 -15.36
CA LYS A 225 27.79 3.61 -16.79
C LYS A 225 29.27 3.19 -16.88
N HIS A 226 29.53 1.97 -17.36
CA HIS A 226 30.86 1.47 -17.68
C HIS A 226 30.88 1.02 -19.14
N ASP A 227 32.02 1.23 -19.81
CA ASP A 227 32.16 1.10 -21.26
C ASP A 227 32.53 -0.33 -21.72
N ASP A 228 32.68 -1.29 -20.79
CA ASP A 228 33.11 -2.66 -21.10
C ASP A 228 31.94 -3.67 -21.04
N GLU A 229 31.72 -4.38 -22.16
CA GLU A 229 30.54 -5.24 -22.41
C GLU A 229 30.50 -6.53 -21.55
N GLU A 230 31.67 -7.11 -21.20
CA GLU A 230 31.73 -8.27 -20.28
C GLU A 230 31.41 -7.88 -18.83
N ASP A 231 31.87 -6.72 -18.38
CA ASP A 231 31.56 -6.18 -17.06
C ASP A 231 30.07 -5.82 -16.91
N ALA A 232 29.40 -5.51 -18.03
CA ALA A 232 27.98 -5.19 -18.04
C ALA A 232 27.10 -6.35 -17.57
N LYS A 233 27.44 -7.60 -17.92
CA LYS A 233 26.64 -8.78 -17.53
C LYS A 233 26.74 -9.10 -16.04
N VAL A 234 27.96 -9.08 -15.50
CA VAL A 234 28.20 -9.26 -14.05
C VAL A 234 27.56 -8.14 -13.25
N GLU A 235 27.67 -6.89 -13.73
CA GLU A 235 27.04 -5.75 -13.07
C GLU A 235 25.50 -5.84 -13.12
N GLN A 236 24.92 -6.34 -14.21
CA GLN A 236 23.47 -6.56 -14.32
C GLN A 236 22.96 -7.61 -13.32
N GLU A 237 23.70 -8.70 -13.11
CA GLU A 237 23.36 -9.69 -12.07
C GLU A 237 23.46 -9.10 -10.66
N ILE A 238 24.48 -8.28 -10.40
CA ILE A 238 24.60 -7.56 -9.13
C ILE A 238 23.41 -6.62 -8.91
N ARG A 239 22.93 -5.92 -9.96
CA ARG A 239 21.71 -5.10 -9.88
C ARG A 239 20.48 -5.92 -9.52
N ASN A 240 20.32 -7.09 -10.13
CA ASN A 240 19.20 -7.99 -9.83
C ASN A 240 19.24 -8.45 -8.37
N ILE A 241 20.40 -8.84 -7.86
CA ILE A 241 20.59 -9.24 -6.46
C ILE A 241 20.30 -8.08 -5.51
N GLU A 242 20.79 -6.88 -5.80
CA GLU A 242 20.52 -5.69 -4.98
C GLU A 242 19.04 -5.33 -4.95
N LYS A 243 18.36 -5.42 -6.10
CA LYS A 243 16.91 -5.23 -6.21
C LYS A 243 16.15 -6.20 -5.29
N ILE A 244 16.47 -7.50 -5.37
CA ILE A 244 15.85 -8.53 -4.53
C ILE A 244 16.13 -8.29 -3.05
N ARG A 245 17.37 -7.93 -2.68
CA ARG A 245 17.74 -7.64 -1.28
C ARG A 245 17.00 -6.42 -0.75
N LEU A 246 16.86 -5.38 -1.56
CA LEU A 246 16.11 -4.18 -1.20
C LEU A 246 14.63 -4.53 -0.99
N GLU A 247 14.02 -5.30 -1.89
CA GLU A 247 12.64 -5.78 -1.74
C GLU A 247 12.44 -6.62 -0.46
N ILE A 248 13.37 -7.53 -0.13
CA ILE A 248 13.30 -8.33 1.10
C ILE A 248 13.40 -7.46 2.34
N ARG A 249 14.36 -6.51 2.35
CA ARG A 249 14.55 -5.55 3.45
C ARG A 249 13.30 -4.71 3.68
N MET A 250 12.69 -4.25 2.59
CA MET A 250 11.46 -3.47 2.58
C MET A 250 10.27 -4.25 3.14
N ARG A 251 10.10 -5.52 2.75
CA ARG A 251 9.06 -6.39 3.34
C ARG A 251 9.26 -6.56 4.85
N ARG A 252 10.50 -6.61 5.32
CA ARG A 252 10.80 -6.70 6.76
C ARG A 252 10.47 -5.41 7.50
N GLU A 253 10.80 -4.25 6.94
CA GLU A 253 10.42 -2.94 7.49
C GLU A 253 8.90 -2.80 7.60
N MET A 254 8.16 -3.10 6.53
CA MET A 254 6.68 -3.10 6.55
C MET A 254 6.11 -4.02 7.63
N LYS A 255 6.68 -5.22 7.82
CA LYS A 255 6.21 -6.19 8.81
C LYS A 255 6.56 -5.79 10.25
N THR A 256 7.68 -5.10 10.46
CA THR A 256 8.23 -4.84 11.81
C THR A 256 8.06 -3.40 12.28
N GLY A 257 7.72 -2.47 11.38
CA GLY A 257 7.64 -1.04 11.66
C GLY A 257 8.98 -0.37 11.99
N LYS A 258 10.11 -1.09 11.91
CA LYS A 258 11.44 -0.55 12.22
C LYS A 258 12.09 0.03 10.96
N PRO A 259 12.54 1.29 10.98
CA PRO A 259 13.11 1.93 9.81
C PRO A 259 14.37 1.17 9.34
N LEU A 260 14.54 1.03 8.03
CA LEU A 260 15.75 0.41 7.49
C LEU A 260 16.98 1.23 7.85
N THR A 261 17.92 0.61 8.56
CA THR A 261 19.26 1.18 8.71
C THR A 261 19.88 1.31 7.33
N LYS A 262 20.11 2.56 6.92
CA LYS A 262 20.85 2.85 5.68
C LYS A 262 22.22 2.18 5.79
N LEU A 263 22.50 1.25 4.90
CA LEU A 263 23.86 0.73 4.77
C LEU A 263 24.76 1.89 4.35
N SER A 264 25.91 2.01 5.01
CA SER A 264 26.91 2.96 4.56
C SER A 264 27.38 2.56 3.16
N TYR A 265 27.74 3.55 2.35
CA TYR A 265 28.27 3.33 1.01
C TYR A 265 29.46 2.37 1.01
N ASN A 266 30.35 2.48 2.02
CA ASN A 266 31.50 1.61 2.18
C ASN A 266 31.09 0.14 2.40
N LEU A 267 30.04 -0.10 3.18
CA LEU A 267 29.55 -1.46 3.42
C LEU A 267 28.91 -2.06 2.16
N LEU A 268 28.14 -1.27 1.41
CA LEU A 268 27.61 -1.68 0.09
C LEU A 268 28.73 -2.01 -0.89
N ARG A 269 29.78 -1.19 -0.94
CA ARG A 269 30.94 -1.39 -1.81
C ARG A 269 31.69 -2.68 -1.48
N GLU A 270 31.92 -2.96 -0.20
CA GLU A 270 32.59 -4.20 0.24
C GLU A 270 31.72 -5.44 0.00
N GLU A 271 30.40 -5.35 0.18
CA GLU A 271 29.49 -6.43 -0.23
C GLU A 271 29.56 -6.66 -1.74
N ARG A 272 29.51 -5.60 -2.57
CA ARG A 272 29.64 -5.74 -4.04
C ARG A 272 30.93 -6.43 -4.47
N LYS A 273 32.08 -6.08 -3.86
CA LYS A 273 33.35 -6.76 -4.14
C LYS A 273 33.28 -8.26 -3.85
N LYS A 274 32.67 -8.64 -2.73
CA LYS A 274 32.48 -10.05 -2.37
C LYS A 274 31.60 -10.75 -3.41
N TRP A 275 30.51 -10.13 -3.85
CA TRP A 275 29.62 -10.68 -4.87
C TRP A 275 30.29 -10.82 -6.23
N LYS A 276 31.04 -9.81 -6.70
CA LYS A 276 31.84 -9.92 -7.93
C LYS A 276 32.78 -11.13 -7.88
N SER A 277 33.44 -11.34 -6.74
CA SER A 277 34.29 -12.52 -6.54
C SER A 277 33.49 -13.84 -6.51
N CYS A 278 32.30 -13.87 -5.91
CA CYS A 278 31.46 -15.06 -5.87
C CYS A 278 30.89 -15.41 -7.26
N ILE A 279 30.41 -14.43 -8.02
CA ILE A 279 29.80 -14.62 -9.35
C ILE A 279 30.87 -15.11 -10.34
N SER A 280 32.03 -14.45 -10.40
CA SER A 280 33.15 -14.89 -11.25
C SER A 280 33.65 -16.30 -10.92
N LYS A 281 33.68 -16.68 -9.64
CA LYS A 281 34.00 -18.06 -9.22
C LYS A 281 32.89 -19.06 -9.56
N ALA A 282 31.64 -18.63 -9.50
CA ALA A 282 30.48 -19.45 -9.84
C ALA A 282 30.38 -19.69 -11.36
N GLU A 283 30.67 -18.70 -12.20
CA GLU A 283 30.73 -18.87 -13.66
C GLU A 283 31.82 -19.85 -14.07
N ASN A 284 33.01 -19.77 -13.47
CA ASN A 284 34.09 -20.73 -13.70
C ASN A 284 33.74 -22.17 -13.25
N LYS A 285 32.98 -22.34 -12.15
CA LYS A 285 32.46 -23.65 -11.73
C LYS A 285 31.26 -24.11 -12.58
N SER A 286 30.42 -23.18 -13.04
CA SER A 286 29.24 -23.43 -13.85
C SER A 286 29.61 -23.92 -15.23
N VAL A 287 30.65 -23.37 -15.88
CA VAL A 287 31.13 -23.86 -17.18
C VAL A 287 31.63 -25.31 -17.09
N LEU A 288 32.25 -25.70 -15.98
CA LEU A 288 32.70 -27.07 -15.74
C LEU A 288 31.54 -28.03 -15.41
N LYS A 289 30.54 -27.57 -14.67
CA LYS A 289 29.37 -28.37 -14.25
C LYS A 289 28.27 -28.45 -15.33
N MET A 290 28.10 -27.42 -16.15
CA MET A 290 27.14 -27.38 -17.26
C MET A 290 27.53 -28.35 -18.38
N LYS A 291 28.83 -28.63 -18.59
CA LYS A 291 29.25 -29.68 -19.54
C LYS A 291 28.77 -31.07 -19.08
N THR A 292 28.94 -31.40 -17.80
CA THR A 292 28.51 -32.69 -17.24
C THR A 292 26.99 -32.79 -17.05
N ASP A 293 26.32 -31.71 -16.67
CA ASP A 293 24.86 -31.70 -16.46
C ASP A 293 24.11 -31.75 -17.81
N ARG A 294 24.64 -31.11 -18.86
CA ARG A 294 24.07 -31.17 -20.22
C ARG A 294 24.24 -32.55 -20.86
N GLU A 295 25.36 -33.22 -20.64
CA GLU A 295 25.55 -34.61 -21.09
C GLU A 295 24.59 -35.57 -20.36
N HIS A 296 24.34 -35.34 -19.07
CA HIS A 296 23.36 -36.12 -18.31
C HIS A 296 21.91 -35.83 -18.75
N GLU A 297 21.57 -34.58 -19.03
CA GLU A 297 20.24 -34.18 -19.51
C GLU A 297 19.95 -34.74 -20.91
N ILE A 298 20.92 -34.69 -21.82
CA ILE A 298 20.82 -35.32 -23.15
C ILE A 298 20.63 -36.84 -23.02
N ALA A 299 21.40 -37.50 -22.15
CA ALA A 299 21.24 -38.94 -21.90
C ALA A 299 19.88 -39.30 -21.27
N GLU A 300 19.31 -38.43 -20.44
CA GLU A 300 17.99 -38.62 -19.85
C GLU A 300 16.87 -38.40 -20.88
N GLU A 301 17.02 -37.41 -21.77
CA GLU A 301 16.09 -37.19 -22.89
C GLU A 301 16.11 -38.34 -23.89
N GLU A 302 17.29 -38.89 -24.22
CA GLU A 302 17.41 -40.04 -25.10
C GLU A 302 16.73 -41.29 -24.49
N LYS A 303 16.90 -41.53 -23.19
CA LYS A 303 16.17 -42.59 -22.47
C LYS A 303 14.65 -42.37 -22.51
N LYS A 304 14.18 -41.13 -22.33
CA LYS A 304 12.74 -40.81 -22.44
C LYS A 304 12.22 -41.06 -23.86
N LYS A 305 12.98 -40.72 -24.89
CA LYS A 305 12.64 -41.02 -26.29
C LYS A 305 12.57 -42.52 -26.55
N GLU A 306 13.52 -43.31 -26.05
CA GLU A 306 13.52 -44.77 -26.20
C GLU A 306 12.30 -45.43 -25.54
N VAL A 307 11.93 -44.97 -24.34
CA VAL A 307 10.71 -45.42 -23.64
C VAL A 307 9.46 -45.08 -24.45
N MET A 308 9.36 -43.87 -24.99
CA MET A 308 8.24 -43.44 -25.81
C MET A 308 8.11 -44.23 -27.12
N GLU A 309 9.21 -44.52 -27.82
CA GLU A 309 9.19 -45.32 -29.04
C GLU A 309 8.83 -46.79 -28.78
N THR A 310 9.25 -47.34 -27.63
CA THR A 310 8.82 -48.67 -27.18
C THR A 310 7.32 -48.70 -26.86
N TRP A 311 6.78 -47.62 -26.31
CA TRP A 311 5.34 -47.49 -26.06
C TRP A 311 4.53 -47.38 -27.35
N LYS A 312 4.96 -46.56 -28.32
CA LYS A 312 4.31 -46.45 -29.62
C LYS A 312 4.21 -47.81 -30.32
N ARG A 313 5.27 -48.62 -30.24
CA ARG A 313 5.28 -49.99 -30.78
C ARG A 313 4.22 -50.89 -30.12
N HIS A 314 4.10 -50.86 -28.78
CA HIS A 314 3.07 -51.63 -28.08
C HIS A 314 1.64 -51.14 -28.39
N MET A 315 1.44 -49.83 -28.50
CA MET A 315 0.11 -49.28 -28.82
C MET A 315 -0.33 -49.62 -30.23
N ASN A 316 0.57 -49.51 -31.21
CA ASN A 316 0.28 -49.92 -32.58
C ASN A 316 -0.03 -51.43 -32.64
N TYR A 317 0.71 -52.26 -31.91
CA TYR A 317 0.42 -53.68 -31.82
C TYR A 317 -0.97 -53.97 -31.24
N LEU A 318 -1.37 -53.29 -30.15
CA LEU A 318 -2.70 -53.48 -29.60
C LEU A 318 -3.77 -53.13 -30.63
N VAL A 319 -3.64 -51.98 -31.29
CA VAL A 319 -4.56 -51.54 -32.35
C VAL A 319 -4.64 -52.56 -33.48
N ASP A 320 -3.51 -53.12 -33.91
CA ASP A 320 -3.48 -54.14 -34.97
C ASP A 320 -4.04 -55.48 -34.51
N SER A 321 -3.87 -55.85 -33.23
CA SER A 321 -4.41 -57.10 -32.66
C SER A 321 -5.92 -57.08 -32.40
N CYS A 322 -6.57 -55.90 -32.47
CA CYS A 322 -8.03 -55.77 -32.39
C CYS A 322 -8.69 -55.89 -33.78
N LYS A 323 -7.92 -56.10 -34.86
CA LYS A 323 -8.45 -56.39 -36.21
C LYS A 323 -8.64 -57.91 -36.34
N HIS A 324 -9.75 -58.42 -35.82
CA HIS A 324 -10.20 -59.78 -36.10
C HIS A 324 -11.45 -59.74 -36.99
N ASP A 325 -11.54 -60.69 -37.91
CA ASP A 325 -12.52 -60.71 -39.02
C ASP A 325 -13.92 -61.24 -38.61
N ASP A 326 -14.10 -61.60 -37.34
CA ASP A 326 -15.35 -62.16 -36.83
C ASP A 326 -16.19 -61.06 -36.14
N GLU A 327 -17.27 -60.61 -36.81
CA GLU A 327 -18.12 -59.49 -36.38
C GLU A 327 -18.82 -59.72 -35.02
N GLU A 328 -19.06 -60.96 -34.59
CA GLU A 328 -19.84 -61.25 -33.39
C GLU A 328 -19.11 -60.91 -32.07
N ASP A 329 -17.78 -60.86 -32.05
CA ASP A 329 -16.99 -60.54 -30.84
C ASP A 329 -16.33 -59.15 -30.89
N ALA A 330 -16.60 -58.38 -31.94
CA ALA A 330 -15.92 -57.11 -32.22
C ALA A 330 -16.14 -56.06 -31.12
N GLU A 331 -17.35 -55.99 -30.54
CA GLU A 331 -17.69 -55.01 -29.51
C GLU A 331 -17.00 -55.31 -28.17
N VAL A 332 -16.98 -56.58 -27.75
CA VAL A 332 -16.31 -57.02 -26.52
C VAL A 332 -14.79 -56.82 -26.63
N GLU A 333 -14.20 -57.15 -27.78
CA GLU A 333 -12.78 -56.91 -27.99
C GLU A 333 -12.43 -55.42 -28.07
N GLN A 334 -13.31 -54.60 -28.65
CA GLN A 334 -13.11 -53.16 -28.66
C GLN A 334 -13.09 -52.58 -27.23
N GLU A 335 -13.96 -53.07 -26.33
CA GLU A 335 -13.96 -52.67 -24.92
C GLU A 335 -12.74 -53.17 -24.14
N ILE A 336 -12.31 -54.42 -24.38
CA ILE A 336 -11.06 -54.95 -23.80
C ILE A 336 -9.87 -54.09 -24.24
N CYS A 337 -9.79 -53.74 -25.53
CA CYS A 337 -8.74 -52.89 -26.07
C CYS A 337 -8.77 -51.47 -25.46
N LYS A 338 -9.95 -50.88 -25.23
CA LYS A 338 -10.10 -49.57 -24.55
C LYS A 338 -9.59 -49.64 -23.10
N ILE A 339 -9.94 -50.68 -22.35
CA ILE A 339 -9.50 -50.85 -20.95
C ILE A 339 -7.99 -51.04 -20.87
N GLN A 340 -7.40 -51.86 -21.76
CA GLN A 340 -5.96 -52.08 -21.82
C GLN A 340 -5.20 -50.79 -22.16
N LYS A 341 -5.73 -49.99 -23.08
CA LYS A 341 -5.19 -48.66 -23.41
C LYS A 341 -5.16 -47.73 -22.19
N ILE A 342 -6.27 -47.61 -21.47
CA ILE A 342 -6.34 -46.76 -20.26
C ILE A 342 -5.35 -47.23 -19.19
N ARG A 343 -5.23 -48.55 -18.97
CA ARG A 343 -4.28 -49.11 -17.99
C ARG A 343 -2.83 -48.80 -18.36
N LEU A 344 -2.48 -48.94 -19.63
CA LEU A 344 -1.15 -48.60 -20.12
C LEU A 344 -0.86 -47.10 -19.97
N GLU A 345 -1.82 -46.24 -20.26
CA GLU A 345 -1.68 -44.78 -20.07
C GLU A 345 -1.49 -44.40 -18.59
N VAL A 346 -2.27 -45.00 -17.67
CA VAL A 346 -2.15 -44.76 -16.23
C VAL A 346 -0.79 -45.23 -15.71
N ARG A 347 -0.33 -46.39 -16.16
CA ARG A 347 0.97 -46.93 -15.79
C ARG A 347 2.12 -46.07 -16.31
N MET A 348 2.05 -45.63 -17.58
CA MET A 348 3.01 -44.71 -18.19
C MET A 348 3.16 -43.43 -17.37
N ARG A 349 2.04 -42.83 -16.92
CA ARG A 349 2.07 -41.64 -16.06
C ARG A 349 2.77 -41.89 -14.72
N ARG A 350 2.66 -43.10 -14.15
CA ARG A 350 3.38 -43.46 -12.91
C ARG A 350 4.87 -43.66 -13.14
N GLU A 351 5.25 -44.25 -14.26
CA GLU A 351 6.65 -44.54 -14.59
C GLU A 351 7.42 -43.27 -14.99
N MET A 352 6.82 -42.38 -15.78
CA MET A 352 7.38 -41.05 -16.06
C MET A 352 7.63 -40.24 -14.78
N LYS A 353 6.80 -40.44 -13.75
CA LYS A 353 6.98 -39.79 -12.45
C LYS A 353 8.07 -40.43 -11.59
N THR A 354 8.39 -41.70 -11.81
CA THR A 354 9.30 -42.46 -10.93
C THR A 354 10.66 -42.75 -11.55
N GLY A 355 10.82 -42.56 -12.86
CA GLY A 355 12.10 -42.74 -13.57
C GLY A 355 12.60 -44.19 -13.63
N LYS A 356 11.81 -45.17 -13.18
CA LYS A 356 12.16 -46.59 -13.23
C LYS A 356 11.73 -47.18 -14.57
N PRO A 357 12.63 -47.87 -15.30
CA PRO A 357 12.28 -48.53 -16.55
C PRO A 357 11.28 -49.67 -16.28
N LEU A 358 10.41 -49.94 -17.25
CA LEU A 358 9.55 -51.12 -17.22
C LEU A 358 10.40 -52.36 -16.95
N THR A 359 10.11 -53.09 -15.88
CA THR A 359 10.39 -54.52 -15.90
C THR A 359 9.57 -55.08 -17.05
N LYS A 360 10.24 -55.76 -18.00
CA LYS A 360 9.61 -56.41 -19.15
C LYS A 360 8.40 -57.18 -18.63
N LEU A 361 7.19 -56.68 -18.87
CA LEU A 361 6.03 -57.55 -18.82
C LEU A 361 6.26 -58.51 -19.97
N SER A 362 6.47 -59.79 -19.67
CA SER A 362 6.53 -60.75 -20.76
C SER A 362 5.16 -60.69 -21.45
N TYR A 363 5.20 -60.79 -22.77
CA TYR A 363 4.02 -60.92 -23.62
C TYR A 363 3.02 -61.95 -23.05
N ASP A 364 3.55 -63.00 -22.42
CA ASP A 364 2.79 -64.05 -21.77
C ASP A 364 1.91 -63.52 -20.63
N LEU A 365 2.36 -62.53 -19.86
CA LEU A 365 1.58 -61.97 -18.75
C LEU A 365 0.33 -61.23 -19.23
N LEU A 366 0.46 -60.42 -20.29
CA LEU A 366 -0.70 -59.73 -20.91
C LEU A 366 -1.65 -60.74 -21.56
N ARG A 367 -1.11 -61.81 -22.13
CA ARG A 367 -1.90 -62.88 -22.74
C ARG A 367 -2.69 -63.67 -21.70
N GLU A 368 -2.07 -64.01 -20.57
CA GLU A 368 -2.75 -64.70 -19.47
C GLU A 368 -3.81 -63.80 -18.81
N GLU A 369 -3.52 -62.52 -18.58
CA GLU A 369 -4.53 -61.56 -18.09
C GLU A 369 -5.73 -61.44 -19.04
N ARG A 370 -5.49 -61.42 -20.36
CA ARG A 370 -6.57 -61.40 -21.38
C ARG A 370 -7.43 -62.67 -21.31
N LYS A 371 -6.81 -63.84 -21.13
CA LYS A 371 -7.54 -65.12 -20.98
C LYS A 371 -8.39 -65.13 -19.71
N GLU A 372 -7.85 -64.65 -18.59
CA GLU A 372 -8.60 -64.55 -17.34
C GLU A 372 -9.83 -63.66 -17.50
N TRP A 373 -9.68 -62.52 -18.18
CA TRP A 373 -10.76 -61.58 -18.44
C TRP A 373 -11.85 -62.16 -19.34
N LYS A 374 -11.49 -62.81 -20.45
CA LYS A 374 -12.47 -63.52 -21.29
C LYS A 374 -13.23 -64.57 -20.48
N SER A 375 -12.54 -65.32 -19.61
CA SER A 375 -13.18 -66.27 -18.70
C SER A 375 -14.13 -65.57 -17.71
N CYS A 376 -13.77 -64.41 -17.17
CA CYS A 376 -14.63 -63.66 -16.24
C CYS A 376 -15.88 -63.10 -16.92
N ILE A 377 -15.76 -62.56 -18.14
CA ILE A 377 -16.89 -62.05 -18.93
C ILE A 377 -17.85 -63.21 -19.28
N SER A 378 -17.32 -64.31 -19.82
CA SER A 378 -18.12 -65.49 -20.14
C SER A 378 -18.83 -66.10 -18.92
N LYS A 379 -18.20 -66.04 -17.73
CA LYS A 379 -18.83 -66.45 -16.46
C LYS A 379 -19.93 -65.49 -15.99
N ALA A 380 -19.80 -64.20 -16.28
CA ALA A 380 -20.80 -63.18 -15.93
C ALA A 380 -22.05 -63.30 -16.80
N GLU A 381 -21.87 -63.52 -18.10
CA GLU A 381 -22.96 -63.72 -19.06
C GLU A 381 -23.75 -65.00 -18.75
N ASN A 382 -23.07 -66.10 -18.41
CA ASN A 382 -23.73 -67.34 -17.98
C ASN A 382 -24.49 -67.23 -16.64
N LYS A 383 -24.16 -66.27 -15.78
CA LYS A 383 -24.90 -65.99 -14.54
C LYS A 383 -26.11 -65.07 -14.74
N SER A 384 -26.24 -64.46 -15.92
CA SER A 384 -27.36 -63.58 -16.28
C SER A 384 -28.61 -64.32 -16.77
N ILE A 385 -28.60 -65.66 -16.80
CA ILE A 385 -29.82 -66.46 -17.03
C ILE A 385 -30.60 -66.50 -15.71
N ILE A 386 -31.38 -65.45 -15.50
CA ILE A 386 -32.46 -65.42 -14.51
C ILE A 386 -33.48 -66.50 -14.92
N PRO A 387 -33.84 -67.47 -14.06
CA PRO A 387 -34.96 -68.35 -14.38
C PRO A 387 -36.24 -67.50 -14.43
N GLU A 388 -36.94 -67.53 -15.56
CA GLU A 388 -38.29 -66.99 -15.66
C GLU A 388 -39.16 -67.61 -14.55
N ARG A 389 -39.76 -66.73 -13.74
CA ARG A 389 -40.66 -67.06 -12.66
C ARG A 389 -41.77 -68.00 -13.12
N ARG A 390 -41.96 -69.10 -12.39
CA ARG A 390 -43.28 -69.54 -11.94
C ARG A 390 -43.27 -69.71 -10.44
#